data_AF-A0A518RKL8-F1
#
_entry.id   AF-A0A518RKL8-F1
#
_cell.length_a   1.000
_cell.length_b   1.000
_cell.length_c   1.000
_cell.angle_alpha   90.00
_cell.angle_beta   90.00
_cell.angle_gamma   90.00
#
_symmetry.space_group_name_H-M   'P 1'
#
loop_
_entity.id
_entity.type
_entity.pdbx_description
1 polymer ?
#
loop_
_entity_poly.entity_id
_entity_poly.type
_entity_poly.pdbx_seq_one_letter_code
_entity_poly.pdbx_strand_id
1 'polypeptide(L)' 'MPEPVRKSLPVIGIIFLLLAILKFVQGGNWIVWLILAILFGAMRLLPSSESTASDPEHKA' A
#
# COMPACT_ATOMS: atom_id res chain seq x y z
N MET A 1 21.52 -16.92 -8.18
CA MET A 1 21.50 -16.48 -6.77
C MET A 1 20.07 -16.12 -6.43
N PRO A 2 19.47 -16.59 -5.33
CA PRO A 2 18.09 -16.24 -5.01
C PRO A 2 18.05 -14.76 -4.66
N GLU A 3 17.38 -13.98 -5.51
CA GLU A 3 17.20 -12.56 -5.26
C GLU A 3 16.45 -12.40 -3.93
N PRO A 4 16.92 -11.55 -3.00
CA PRO A 4 16.14 -11.22 -1.85
C PRO A 4 14.90 -10.53 -2.38
N VAL A 5 13.80 -11.26 -2.45
CA VAL A 5 12.45 -10.71 -2.56
C VAL A 5 12.33 -9.80 -1.36
N ARG A 6 12.72 -8.54 -1.54
CA ARG A 6 12.57 -7.48 -0.56
C ARG A 6 11.07 -7.27 -0.48
N LYS A 7 10.45 -8.14 0.32
CA LYS A 7 9.09 -8.06 0.80
C LYS A 7 9.08 -6.76 1.58
N SER A 8 8.90 -5.64 0.87
CA SER A 8 8.51 -4.37 1.45
C SER A 8 7.11 -4.64 1.98
N LEU A 9 7.06 -5.30 3.13
CA LEU A 9 5.86 -5.38 3.95
C LEU A 9 5.34 -3.94 4.02
N PRO A 10 4.01 -3.72 4.04
CA PRO A 10 3.43 -2.39 4.10
C PRO A 10 3.68 -1.76 5.48
N VAL A 11 4.96 -1.51 5.80
CA VAL A 11 5.48 -1.02 7.08
C VAL A 11 4.80 0.31 7.40
N ILE A 12 4.65 1.18 6.40
CA ILE A 12 3.92 2.44 6.54
C ILE A 12 2.47 2.22 6.98
N GLY A 13 1.74 1.30 6.33
CA GLY A 13 0.35 1.01 6.68
C GLY A 13 0.21 0.40 8.07
N ILE A 14 1.13 -0.49 8.44
CA ILE A 14 1.18 -1.12 9.78
C ILE A 14 1.45 -0.06 10.85
N ILE A 15 2.38 0.87 10.62
CA ILE A 15 2.68 1.97 11.57
C ILE A 15 1.44 2.86 11.78
N PHE A 16 0.76 3.24 10.69
CA PHE A 16 -0.47 4.05 10.81
C PHE A 16 -1.60 3.29 11.50
N LEU A 17 -1.73 1.98 11.29
CA LEU A 17 -2.71 1.14 11.97
C LEU A 17 -2.44 1.08 13.49
N LEU A 18 -1.18 0.88 13.88
CA LEU A 18 -0.76 0.93 15.30
C LEU A 18 -1.07 2.29 15.92
N LEU A 19 -0.75 3.39 15.24
CA LEU A 19 -1.06 4.74 15.72
C LEU A 19 -2.56 4.99 15.87
N ALA A 20 -3.38 4.48 14.94
CA ALA A 20 -4.83 4.56 15.03
C ALA A 20 -5.36 3.85 16.28
N ILE A 21 -4.86 2.65 16.59
CA ILE A 21 -5.23 1.89 17.78
C ILE A 21 -4.80 2.63 19.06
N LEU A 22 -3.56 3.12 19.11
CA LEU A 22 -3.07 3.88 20.26
C LEU A 22 -3.87 5.16 20.49
N LYS A 23 -4.20 5.89 19.42
CA LYS A 23 -5.02 7.10 19.49
C LYS A 23 -6.47 6.82 19.84
N PHE A 24 -6.98 5.65 19.46
CA PHE A 24 -8.32 5.20 19.82
C PHE A 24 -8.43 5.00 21.32
N VAL A 25 -7.44 4.32 21.93
CA VAL A 25 -7.38 4.12 23.38
C VAL A 25 -7.16 5.45 24.12
N GLN A 26 -6.40 6.38 23.55
CA GLN A 26 -6.22 7.72 24.11
C GLN A 26 -7.46 8.64 23.94
N GLY A 27 -8.51 8.21 23.24
CA GLY A 27 -9.72 9.02 23.01
C GLY A 27 -9.51 10.25 22.10
N GLY A 28 -8.39 10.30 21.36
CA GLY A 28 -8.05 11.43 20.50
C GLY A 28 -8.57 11.27 19.06
N ASN A 29 -7.94 11.96 18.11
CA ASN A 29 -8.27 11.93 16.67
C ASN A 29 -7.94 10.59 15.97
N TRP A 30 -8.33 9.46 16.52
CA TRP A 30 -8.04 8.12 16.00
C TRP A 30 -8.58 7.87 14.59
N ILE A 31 -9.71 8.50 14.24
CA ILE A 31 -10.31 8.44 12.90
C ILE A 31 -9.33 8.94 11.82
N VAL A 32 -8.59 10.02 12.08
CA VAL A 32 -7.63 10.57 11.10
C VAL A 32 -6.54 9.55 10.80
N TRP A 33 -6.02 8.91 11.84
CA TRP A 33 -4.99 7.88 11.71
C TRP A 33 -5.53 6.61 11.04
N LEU A 34 -6.78 6.24 11.32
CA LEU A 34 -7.45 5.10 10.68
C LEU A 34 -7.65 5.32 9.18
N ILE A 35 -8.13 6.50 8.78
CA ILE A 35 -8.32 6.87 7.37
C ILE A 35 -6.96 6.87 6.65
N LEU A 36 -5.90 7.41 7.26
CA LEU A 36 -4.55 7.34 6.71
C LEU A 36 -4.07 5.89 6.55
N ALA A 37 -4.27 5.03 7.56
CA ALA A 37 -3.88 3.63 7.48
C ALA A 37 -4.58 2.90 6.32
N ILE A 38 -5.88 3.15 6.13
CA ILE A 38 -6.65 2.57 5.02
C ILE A 38 -6.20 3.15 3.69
N LEU A 39 -6.01 4.46 3.57
CA LEU A 39 -5.62 5.11 2.33
C LEU A 39 -4.25 4.62 1.86
N PHE A 40 -3.26 4.59 2.76
CA PHE A 40 -1.90 4.11 2.44
C PHE A 40 -1.84 2.58 2.30
N GLY A 41 -2.65 1.83 3.05
CA GLY A 41 -2.76 0.39 2.93
C GLY A 41 -3.40 -0.04 1.61
N ALA A 42 -4.54 0.56 1.27
CA ALA A 42 -5.30 0.26 0.07
C ALA A 42 -4.60 0.72 -1.22
N MET A 43 -3.94 1.89 -1.22
CA MET A 43 -3.19 2.35 -2.41
C MET A 43 -2.01 1.43 -2.77
N ARG A 44 -1.39 0.75 -1.79
CA ARG A 44 -0.26 -0.16 -2.04
C ARG A 44 -0.69 -1.50 -2.67
N LEU A 45 -1.97 -1.86 -2.55
CA LEU A 45 -2.53 -3.10 -3.09
C LEU A 45 -2.97 -2.98 -4.55
N LEU A 46 -2.88 -1.78 -5.16
CA LEU A 46 -3.07 -1.62 -6.60
C LEU A 46 -1.84 -2.21 -7.30
N PRO A 47 -1.94 -3.38 -7.97
CA PRO A 47 -0.94 -3.72 -8.95
C PRO A 47 -0.97 -2.58 -9.97
N SER A 48 0.17 -1.93 -10.17
CA SER A 48 0.34 -1.12 -11.37
C SER A 48 0.28 -2.13 -12.51
N SER A 49 -0.93 -2.32 -13.05
CA SER A 49 -1.09 -2.99 -14.33
C SER A 49 -0.33 -2.10 -15.30
N GLU A 50 0.92 -2.46 -15.57
CA GLU A 50 1.61 -2.01 -16.77
C GLU A 50 0.62 -2.30 -17.89
N SER A 51 -0.01 -1.26 -18.42
CA SER A 51 -0.66 -1.33 -19.71
C SER A 51 0.47 -1.65 -20.66
N THR A 52 0.70 -2.95 -20.90
CA THR A 52 1.34 -3.41 -22.11
C THR A 52 0.46 -2.88 -23.23
N ALA A 53 0.82 -1.69 -23.71
CA ALA A 53 0.42 -1.23 -25.02
C ALA A 53 0.95 -2.28 -25.98
N SER A 54 0.11 -3.25 -26.28
CA SER A 54 0.29 -4.18 -27.39
C SER A 54 0.32 -3.33 -28.64
N ASP A 55 1.52 -2.84 -28.97
CA ASP A 55 1.86 -2.32 -30.28
C ASP A 55 1.77 -3.51 -31.25
N PRO A 56 0.78 -3.55 -32.16
CA PRO A 56 0.77 -4.54 -33.20
C PRO A 56 1.59 -3.97 -34.35
N GLU A 57 2.92 -3.93 -34.19
CA GLU A 57 3.82 -3.78 -35.32
C GLU A 57 3.70 -5.03 -36.21
N HIS A 58 3.05 -4.82 -37.35
CA HIS A 58 3.56 -5.22 -38.65
C HIS A 58 3.96 -6.70 -38.81
N LYS A 59 3.01 -7.52 -39.26
CA LYS A 59 3.30 -8.83 -39.84
C LYS A 59 3.03 -8.82 -41.35
N ALA A 60 4.14 -8.75 -42.10
CA ALA A 60 4.44 -9.29 -43.43
C ALA A 60 3.47 -9.04 -44.59
#